data_AF-A0A1I5LR64-F1
#
_entry.id   AF-A0A1I5LR64-F1
#
_cell.length_a   1.000
_cell.length_b   1.000
_cell.length_c   1.000
_cell.angle_alpha   90.00
_cell.angle_beta   90.00
_cell.angle_gamma   90.00
#
_symmetry.space_group_name_H-M   'P 1'
#
loop_
_entity.id
_entity.type
_entity.pdbx_description
1 polymer ?
#
loop_
_entity_poly.entity_id
_entity_poly.type
_entity_poly.pdbx_seq_one_letter_code
_entity_poly.pdbx_strand_id
1 'polypeptide(L)'
;MSREQYEVFEGMHYVCFHYEFEHDPTDPDVECAAGDCPSAAAAAQKERLTSVLRALAAAWADGPPPGWENDSVPTYLAALAAWLTDCEGYYANRGLPKPWNAWQVLEDAVRGATVYE
;
A
#
# COMPACT_ATOMS: atom_id res chain seq x y z
N MET A 1 -10.52 29.20 -16.15
CA MET A 1 -9.17 29.61 -15.72
C MET A 1 -8.92 31.05 -16.09
N SER A 2 -8.58 31.90 -15.12
CA SER A 2 -8.06 33.26 -15.35
C SER A 2 -6.56 33.22 -15.70
N ARG A 3 -6.01 34.33 -16.20
CA ARG A 3 -4.59 34.45 -16.56
C ARG A 3 -3.66 34.22 -15.36
N GLU A 4 -4.06 34.62 -14.16
CA GLU A 4 -3.30 34.40 -12.92
C GLU A 4 -3.29 32.93 -12.51
N GLN A 5 -4.37 32.19 -12.77
CA GLN A 5 -4.44 30.74 -12.52
C GLN A 5 -3.54 29.95 -13.48
N TYR A 6 -3.21 30.51 -14.65
CA TYR A 6 -2.36 29.87 -15.65
C TYR A 6 -0.89 29.84 -15.26
N GLU A 7 -0.35 30.92 -14.69
CA GLU A 7 1.05 30.97 -14.23
C GLU A 7 1.29 30.06 -13.01
N VAL A 8 0.30 29.93 -12.12
CA VAL A 8 0.33 28.97 -11.01
C VAL A 8 0.30 27.53 -11.53
N PHE A 9 -0.50 27.24 -12.56
CA PHE A 9 -0.61 25.93 -13.18
C PHE A 9 0.70 25.48 -13.86
N GLU A 10 1.39 26.36 -14.59
CA GLU A 10 2.67 26.02 -15.24
C GLU A 10 3.84 25.83 -14.25
N GLY A 11 3.70 26.31 -13.01
CA GLY A 11 4.72 26.20 -11.97
C GLY A 11 4.53 25.04 -10.96
N MET A 12 3.39 24.34 -10.97
CA MET A 12 3.07 23.29 -10.00
C MET A 12 3.17 21.89 -10.59
N HIS A 13 3.65 20.93 -9.80
CA HIS A 13 3.54 19.51 -10.14
C HIS A 13 2.06 19.11 -10.24
N TYR A 14 1.70 18.32 -11.25
CA TYR A 14 0.33 17.84 -11.47
C TYR A 14 -0.34 17.32 -10.19
N VAL A 15 0.38 16.56 -9.35
CA VAL A 15 -0.17 16.00 -8.10
C VAL A 15 -0.60 17.07 -7.10
N CYS A 16 0.17 18.16 -6.97
CA CYS A 16 -0.14 19.24 -6.04
C CYS A 16 -1.31 20.08 -6.54
N PHE A 17 -1.36 20.32 -7.86
CA PHE A 17 -2.47 21.03 -8.48
C PHE A 17 -3.78 20.24 -8.34
N HIS A 18 -3.73 18.94 -8.62
CA HIS A 18 -4.88 18.05 -8.56
C HIS A 18 -5.54 18.06 -7.17
N TYR A 19 -4.73 17.93 -6.10
CA TYR A 19 -5.27 17.95 -4.74
C TYR A 19 -5.81 19.32 -4.30
N GLU A 20 -5.17 20.42 -4.70
CA GLU A 20 -5.59 21.76 -4.26
C GLU A 20 -6.84 22.26 -4.99
N PHE A 21 -6.98 21.95 -6.29
CA PHE A 21 -7.98 22.60 -7.13
C PHE A 21 -9.03 21.66 -7.73
N GLU A 22 -8.77 20.36 -7.83
CA GLU A 22 -9.69 19.38 -8.43
C GLU A 22 -10.43 18.54 -7.37
N HIS A 23 -9.99 18.61 -6.11
CA HIS A 23 -10.61 18.00 -4.92
C HIS A 23 -11.34 19.04 -4.04
N ASP A 24 -12.07 19.95 -4.67
CA ASP A 24 -13.10 20.76 -4.02
C ASP A 24 -14.39 20.64 -4.85
N PRO A 25 -15.50 20.11 -4.30
CA PRO A 25 -15.74 19.73 -2.89
C PRO A 25 -15.44 18.26 -2.56
N THR A 26 -14.79 17.52 -3.45
CA THR A 26 -14.55 16.08 -3.28
C THR A 26 -13.37 15.83 -2.35
N ASP A 27 -13.55 15.02 -1.31
CA ASP A 27 -12.47 14.66 -0.38
C ASP A 27 -11.20 14.18 -1.12
N PRO A 28 -10.01 14.75 -0.86
CA PRO A 28 -8.72 14.32 -1.41
C PRO A 28 -8.46 12.82 -1.32
N ASP A 29 -9.01 12.12 -0.32
CA ASP A 29 -8.80 10.69 -0.12
C ASP A 29 -9.71 9.80 -0.99
N VAL A 30 -10.64 10.38 -1.76
CA VAL A 30 -11.61 9.66 -2.60
C VAL A 30 -11.37 9.95 -4.07
N GLU A 31 -11.38 8.93 -4.92
CA GLU A 31 -11.25 9.12 -6.37
C GLU A 31 -12.26 10.15 -6.91
N CYS A 32 -11.75 11.19 -7.56
CA CYS A 32 -12.54 12.18 -8.27
C CYS A 32 -12.78 11.77 -9.74
N ALA A 33 -13.64 12.48 -10.45
CA ALA A 33 -14.04 12.13 -11.82
C ALA A 33 -12.98 12.43 -12.91
N ALA A 34 -11.76 12.82 -12.55
CA ALA A 34 -10.71 13.23 -13.48
C ALA A 34 -10.06 12.07 -14.26
N GLY A 35 -10.36 10.81 -13.92
CA GLY A 35 -9.92 9.61 -14.66
C GLY A 35 -8.49 9.14 -14.38
N ASP A 36 -7.62 9.99 -13.85
CA ASP A 36 -6.23 9.69 -13.44
C ASP A 36 -5.92 10.29 -12.05
N CYS A 37 -6.89 10.21 -11.13
CA CYS A 37 -6.75 10.68 -9.77
C CYS A 37 -5.69 9.84 -9.01
N PRO A 38 -4.63 10.44 -8.44
CA PRO A 38 -3.66 9.72 -7.63
C PRO A 38 -4.29 8.94 -6.45
N SER A 39 -5.41 9.41 -5.91
CA SER A 39 -6.16 8.74 -4.83
C SER A 39 -6.84 7.45 -5.26
N ALA A 40 -7.21 7.31 -6.54
CA ALA A 40 -7.76 6.07 -7.08
C ALA A 40 -6.76 4.91 -6.94
N ALA A 41 -5.49 5.18 -7.29
CA ALA A 41 -4.41 4.20 -7.16
C ALA A 41 -4.17 3.80 -5.70
N ALA A 42 -4.23 4.76 -4.77
CA ALA A 42 -4.10 4.50 -3.33
C ALA A 42 -5.28 3.70 -2.77
N ALA A 43 -6.51 4.01 -3.17
CA ALA A 43 -7.70 3.25 -2.77
C ALA A 43 -7.63 1.79 -3.24
N ALA A 44 -7.26 1.56 -4.50
CA ALA A 44 -7.08 0.23 -5.04
C ALA A 44 -5.96 -0.56 -4.32
N GLN A 45 -4.88 0.11 -3.89
CA GLN A 45 -3.81 -0.51 -3.10
C GLN A 45 -4.29 -0.96 -1.72
N LYS A 46 -5.06 -0.12 -1.01
CA LYS A 46 -5.67 -0.46 0.28
C LYS A 46 -6.62 -1.65 0.15
N GLU A 47 -7.45 -1.67 -0.90
CA GLU A 47 -8.39 -2.77 -1.16
C GLU A 47 -7.68 -4.09 -1.43
N ARG A 48 -6.56 -4.06 -2.17
CA ARG A 48 -5.71 -5.23 -2.36
C ARG A 48 -5.17 -5.78 -1.04
N LEU A 49 -4.54 -4.95 -0.21
CA LEU A 49 -4.05 -5.39 1.11
C LEU A 49 -5.20 -5.98 1.95
N THR A 50 -6.36 -5.33 1.95
CA THR A 50 -7.53 -5.81 2.70
C THR A 50 -7.99 -7.18 2.21
N SER A 51 -7.96 -7.43 0.89
CA SER A 51 -8.26 -8.74 0.32
C SER A 51 -7.27 -9.80 0.78
N VAL A 52 -5.97 -9.48 0.81
CA VAL A 52 -4.92 -10.41 1.28
C VAL A 52 -5.10 -10.77 2.76
N LEU A 53 -5.35 -9.78 3.61
CA LEU A 53 -5.58 -10.02 5.04
C LEU A 53 -6.79 -10.94 5.27
N ARG A 54 -7.89 -10.73 4.53
CA ARG A 54 -9.06 -11.61 4.60
C ARG A 54 -8.74 -13.02 4.11
N ALA A 55 -7.95 -13.15 3.05
CA ALA A 55 -7.55 -14.45 2.54
C ALA A 55 -6.66 -15.21 3.54
N LEU A 56 -5.71 -14.53 4.18
CA LEU A 56 -4.87 -15.12 5.23
C LEU A 56 -5.71 -15.56 6.44
N ALA A 57 -6.65 -14.72 6.89
CA ALA A 57 -7.56 -15.06 7.99
C ALA A 57 -8.48 -16.25 7.64
N ALA A 58 -8.98 -16.31 6.40
CA ALA A 58 -9.80 -17.42 5.94
C ALA A 58 -8.99 -18.73 5.80
N ALA A 59 -7.73 -18.65 5.35
CA ALA A 59 -6.85 -19.81 5.28
C ALA A 59 -6.54 -20.38 6.67
N TRP A 60 -6.55 -19.53 7.71
CA TRP A 60 -6.35 -19.91 9.09
C TRP A 60 -7.61 -20.48 9.78
N ALA A 61 -8.77 -20.52 9.13
CA ALA A 61 -10.06 -20.80 9.78
C ALA A 61 -10.08 -22.12 10.60
N ASP A 62 -9.35 -23.14 10.13
CA ASP A 62 -9.24 -24.45 10.77
C ASP A 62 -7.87 -24.69 11.45
N GLY A 63 -7.07 -23.62 11.61
CA GLY A 63 -5.69 -23.65 12.12
C GLY A 63 -4.64 -23.29 11.05
N PRO A 64 -3.34 -23.35 11.40
CA PRO A 64 -2.24 -23.01 10.49
C PRO A 64 -2.27 -23.81 9.19
N PRO A 65 -2.24 -23.13 8.03
CA PRO A 65 -1.94 -23.80 6.77
C PRO A 65 -0.59 -24.53 6.82
N PRO A 66 -0.44 -25.64 6.05
CA PRO A 66 0.85 -26.31 5.92
C PRO A 66 1.95 -25.34 5.49
N GLY A 67 3.05 -25.32 6.25
CA GLY A 67 4.20 -24.47 5.98
C GLY A 67 4.14 -23.07 6.62
N TRP A 68 3.12 -22.73 7.40
CA TRP A 68 3.21 -21.56 8.29
C TRP A 68 4.04 -21.92 9.52
N GLU A 69 5.10 -21.15 9.75
CA GLU A 69 6.03 -21.36 10.86
C GLU A 69 5.64 -20.49 12.08
N ASN A 70 5.09 -19.31 11.82
CA ASN A 70 4.65 -18.39 12.86
C ASN A 70 3.17 -18.58 13.21
N ASP A 71 2.89 -19.57 14.05
CA ASP A 71 1.54 -20.08 14.26
C ASP A 71 0.75 -19.45 15.42
N SER A 72 1.33 -18.46 16.08
CA SER A 72 0.71 -17.72 17.18
C SER A 72 0.71 -16.22 16.88
N VAL A 73 -0.23 -15.48 17.49
CA VAL A 73 -0.25 -14.01 17.34
C VAL A 73 1.07 -13.37 17.76
N PRO A 74 1.71 -13.73 18.90
CA PRO A 74 3.01 -13.17 19.27
C PRO A 74 4.12 -13.44 18.24
N THR A 75 4.26 -14.68 17.78
CA THR A 75 5.31 -15.06 16.81
C THR A 75 5.09 -14.38 15.46
N TYR A 76 3.83 -14.33 14.98
CA TYR A 76 3.48 -13.67 13.73
C TYR A 76 3.74 -12.15 13.77
N LEU A 77 3.37 -11.47 14.86
CA LEU A 77 3.63 -10.04 15.00
C LEU A 77 5.12 -9.72 15.13
N ALA A 78 5.90 -10.59 15.80
CA ALA A 78 7.35 -10.47 15.86
C ALA A 78 7.99 -10.64 14.47
N ALA A 79 7.61 -11.69 13.74
CA ALA A 79 8.07 -11.94 12.38
C ALA A 79 7.69 -10.81 11.41
N LEU A 80 6.48 -10.26 11.53
CA LEU A 80 6.04 -9.12 10.72
C LEU A 80 6.90 -7.87 10.98
N ALA A 81 7.21 -7.58 12.25
CA ALA A 81 8.06 -6.46 12.61
C ALA A 81 9.51 -6.64 12.12
N ALA A 82 10.06 -7.86 12.27
CA ALA A 82 11.39 -8.21 11.77
C ALA A 82 11.45 -8.07 10.24
N TRP A 83 10.46 -8.63 9.52
CA TRP A 83 10.38 -8.50 8.07
C TRP A 83 10.34 -7.05 7.61
N LEU A 84 9.52 -6.20 8.24
CA LEU A 84 9.42 -4.79 7.89
C LEU A 84 10.74 -4.03 8.13
N THR A 85 11.52 -4.46 9.12
CA THR A 85 12.83 -3.87 9.45
C THR A 85 13.87 -4.23 8.39
N ASP A 86 13.79 -5.44 7.83
CA ASP A 86 14.80 -5.99 6.90
C ASP A 86 14.37 -5.97 5.42
N CYS A 87 13.21 -5.37 5.12
CA CYS A 87 12.54 -5.53 3.84
C CYS A 87 13.38 -5.03 2.64
N GLU A 88 14.32 -4.09 2.82
CA GLU A 88 15.25 -3.73 1.76
C GLU A 88 16.06 -4.94 1.24
N GLY A 89 16.51 -5.81 2.14
CA GLY A 89 17.27 -7.01 1.79
C GLY A 89 16.43 -7.99 0.96
N TYR A 90 15.15 -8.13 1.28
CA TYR A 90 14.21 -8.96 0.54
C TYR A 90 14.10 -8.53 -0.94
N TYR A 91 13.94 -7.23 -1.22
CA TYR A 91 13.84 -6.74 -2.59
C TYR A 91 15.18 -6.83 -3.32
N ALA A 92 16.28 -6.41 -2.67
CA ALA A 92 17.62 -6.41 -3.26
C ALA A 92 18.06 -7.83 -3.66
N ASN A 93 17.89 -8.81 -2.78
CA ASN A 93 18.32 -10.20 -3.02
C ASN A 93 17.54 -10.87 -4.15
N ARG A 94 16.32 -10.39 -4.46
CA ARG A 94 15.47 -10.91 -5.54
C ARG A 94 15.56 -10.10 -6.84
N GLY A 95 16.36 -9.04 -6.87
CA GLY A 95 16.43 -8.12 -8.01
C GLY A 95 15.09 -7.43 -8.28
N LEU A 96 14.24 -7.28 -7.26
CA LEU A 96 12.94 -6.63 -7.39
C LEU A 96 13.07 -5.12 -7.10
N PRO A 97 12.35 -4.26 -7.84
CA PRO A 97 12.27 -2.86 -7.49
C PRO A 97 11.55 -2.68 -6.16
N LYS A 98 12.12 -1.85 -5.27
CA LYS A 98 11.45 -1.49 -4.01
C LYS A 98 10.12 -0.78 -4.34
N PRO A 99 8.98 -1.23 -3.78
CA PRO A 99 7.72 -0.55 -3.97
C PRO A 99 7.78 0.89 -3.46
N TRP A 100 7.18 1.81 -4.21
CA TRP A 100 7.12 3.23 -3.83
C TRP A 100 6.02 3.52 -2.80
N ASN A 101 5.09 2.59 -2.60
CA ASN A 101 3.93 2.74 -1.72
C ASN A 101 3.98 1.75 -0.56
N ALA A 102 3.53 2.20 0.63
CA ALA A 102 3.57 1.38 1.85
C ALA A 102 2.58 0.21 1.83
N TRP A 103 1.48 0.31 1.06
CA TRP A 103 0.48 -0.74 0.98
C TRP A 103 1.02 -2.04 0.40
N GLN A 104 1.82 -1.94 -0.67
CA GLN A 104 2.47 -3.10 -1.28
C GLN A 104 3.56 -3.67 -0.36
N VAL A 105 4.32 -2.83 0.33
CA VAL A 105 5.30 -3.30 1.33
C VAL A 105 4.60 -4.06 2.46
N LEU A 106 3.47 -3.55 2.95
CA LEU A 106 2.66 -4.23 3.96
C LEU A 106 2.07 -5.54 3.43
N GLU A 107 1.64 -5.59 2.17
CA GLU A 107 1.15 -6.82 1.56
C GLU A 107 2.23 -7.91 1.53
N ASP A 108 3.43 -7.55 1.09
CA ASP A 108 4.57 -8.47 1.09
C ASP A 108 4.95 -8.89 2.52
N ALA A 109 4.89 -7.95 3.47
CA ALA A 109 5.19 -8.21 4.87
C ALA A 109 4.20 -9.18 5.53
N VAL A 110 2.89 -9.01 5.35
CA VAL A 110 1.88 -9.89 5.96
C VAL A 110 1.94 -11.30 5.37
N ARG A 111 2.37 -11.44 4.11
CA ARG A 111 2.65 -12.75 3.52
C ARG A 111 3.95 -13.33 4.08
N GLY A 112 5.01 -12.54 4.13
CA GLY A 112 6.32 -12.94 4.64
C GLY A 112 6.28 -13.39 6.10
N ALA A 113 5.53 -12.69 6.94
CA ALA A 113 5.37 -12.98 8.36
C ALA A 113 4.84 -14.39 8.67
N THR A 114 4.24 -15.09 7.70
CA THR A 114 3.82 -16.48 7.88
C THR A 114 5.00 -17.45 8.04
N VAL A 115 6.19 -17.08 7.56
CA VAL A 115 7.39 -17.93 7.48
C VAL A 115 8.71 -17.22 7.83
N TYR A 116 8.69 -15.93 8.13
CA TYR A 116 9.89 -15.15 8.44
C TYR A 116 10.35 -15.42 9.89
N GLU A 117 11.64 -15.70 10.08
CA GLU A 117 12.24 -15.97 11.40
C GLU A 117 12.48 -14.69 12.22
#